data_AF-A0A4R3HW11-F1
#
_entry.id   AF-A0A4R3HW11-F1
#
_cell.length_a   1.000
_cell.length_b   1.000
_cell.length_c   1.000
_cell.angle_alpha   90.00
_cell.angle_beta   90.00
_cell.angle_gamma   90.00
#
_symmetry.space_group_name_H-M   'P 1'
#
loop_
_entity.id
_entity.type
_entity.pdbx_description
1 polymer ?
#
loop_
_entity_poly.entity_id
_entity_poly.type
_entity_poly.pdbx_seq_one_letter_code
_entity_poly.pdbx_strand_id
1 'polypeptide(L)'
;MTTLLLFASTFGLVFALGLQSQFVNNGHYGAAFANSLMISVAQLGALQIVHATTPIHYVAYVIGGPLGIVSSMVLYRRRWKKG
;
A
#
# COMPACT_ATOMS: atom_id res chain seq x y z
N MET A 1 -5.10 17.01 -10.60
CA MET A 1 -4.84 15.73 -9.91
C MET A 1 -4.32 16.07 -8.52
N THR A 2 -5.02 15.76 -7.43
CA THR A 2 -4.63 16.22 -6.10
C THR A 2 -3.48 15.38 -5.54
N THR A 3 -2.40 16.03 -5.10
CA THR A 3 -1.20 15.40 -4.51
C THR A 3 -1.53 14.42 -3.38
N LEU A 4 -2.61 14.72 -2.64
CA LEU A 4 -3.13 13.89 -1.56
C LEU A 4 -3.65 12.53 -2.05
N LEU A 5 -4.34 12.50 -3.21
CA LEU A 5 -4.89 11.26 -3.77
C LEU A 5 -3.75 10.33 -4.21
N LEU A 6 -2.70 10.92 -4.78
CA LEU A 6 -1.50 10.20 -5.20
C LEU A 6 -0.77 9.62 -3.99
N PHE A 7 -0.56 10.42 -2.93
CA PHE A 7 -0.03 9.93 -1.66
C PHE A 7 -0.86 8.78 -1.09
N ALA A 8 -2.20 8.93 -1.03
CA ALA A 8 -3.10 7.93 -0.48
C ALA A 8 -3.10 6.63 -1.30
N SER A 9 -3.06 6.72 -2.63
CA SER A 9 -2.97 5.56 -3.52
C SER A 9 -1.65 4.82 -3.34
N THR A 10 -0.50 5.53 -3.30
CA THR A 10 0.79 4.87 -3.11
C THR A 10 0.95 4.31 -1.71
N PHE A 11 0.49 5.04 -0.69
CA PHE A 11 0.44 4.56 0.69
C PHE A 11 -0.39 3.28 0.79
N GLY A 12 -1.62 3.28 0.28
CA GLY A 12 -2.51 2.13 0.32
C GLY A 12 -1.95 0.92 -0.44
N LEU A 13 -1.36 1.16 -1.61
CA LEU A 13 -0.74 0.11 -2.44
C LEU A 13 0.42 -0.55 -1.71
N VAL A 14 1.35 0.25 -1.17
CA VAL A 14 2.56 -0.25 -0.55
C VAL A 14 2.28 -0.85 0.84
N PHE A 15 1.33 -0.28 1.58
CA PHE A 15 0.78 -0.87 2.79
C PHE A 15 0.18 -2.26 2.53
N ALA A 16 -0.65 -2.38 1.48
CA ALA A 16 -1.22 -3.66 1.11
C ALA A 16 -0.14 -4.65 0.67
N LEU A 17 0.83 -4.26 -0.16
CA LEU A 17 1.96 -5.15 -0.54
C LEU A 17 2.74 -5.67 0.68
N GLY A 18 2.99 -4.80 1.67
CA GLY A 18 3.65 -5.20 2.91
C GLY A 18 2.83 -6.21 3.74
N LEU A 19 1.52 -6.01 3.84
CA LEU A 19 0.60 -6.98 4.45
C LEU A 19 0.55 -8.30 3.67
N GLN A 20 0.58 -8.24 2.34
CA GLN A 20 0.54 -9.43 1.48
C GLN A 20 1.75 -10.31 1.73
N SER A 21 2.95 -9.73 1.77
CA SER A 21 4.19 -10.46 2.07
C SER A 21 4.09 -11.19 3.41
N GLN A 22 3.46 -10.57 4.41
CA GLN A 22 3.30 -11.17 5.74
C GLN A 22 2.20 -12.24 5.80
N PHE A 23 1.09 -12.05 5.09
CA PHE A 23 0.05 -13.08 4.97
C PHE A 23 0.54 -14.30 4.20
N VAL A 24 1.28 -14.10 3.10
CA VAL A 24 1.85 -15.19 2.29
C VAL A 24 2.92 -15.93 3.10
N ASN A 25 3.86 -15.23 3.73
CA ASN A 25 4.92 -15.86 4.51
C ASN A 25 4.44 -16.62 5.75
N ASN A 26 3.27 -16.26 6.30
CA ASN A 26 2.67 -16.95 7.45
C ASN A 26 1.45 -17.83 7.06
N GLY A 27 1.26 -18.16 5.78
CA GLY A 27 0.24 -19.13 5.35
C GLY A 27 -1.23 -18.68 5.48
N HIS A 28 -1.49 -17.38 5.61
CA HIS A 28 -2.85 -16.83 5.74
C HIS A 28 -3.50 -16.58 4.36
N TYR A 29 -3.79 -17.65 3.61
CA TYR A 29 -4.25 -17.58 2.22
C TYR A 29 -5.52 -16.72 2.00
N GLY A 30 -6.51 -16.78 2.89
CA GLY A 30 -7.73 -15.97 2.78
C GLY A 30 -7.49 -14.47 2.96
N ALA A 31 -6.60 -14.10 3.88
CA ALA A 31 -6.19 -12.71 4.07
C ALA A 31 -5.32 -12.22 2.92
N ALA A 32 -4.44 -13.08 2.38
CA ALA A 32 -3.64 -12.77 1.20
C ALA A 32 -4.51 -12.48 -0.03
N PHE A 33 -5.57 -13.26 -0.25
CA PHE A 33 -6.51 -13.04 -1.36
C PHE A 33 -7.24 -11.68 -1.25
N ALA A 34 -7.85 -11.39 -0.11
CA ALA A 34 -8.55 -10.11 0.11
C ALA A 34 -7.60 -8.91 -0.04
N ASN A 35 -6.35 -9.07 0.42
CA ASN A 35 -5.34 -8.04 0.33
C ASN A 35 -4.84 -7.81 -1.11
N SER A 36 -4.77 -8.86 -1.94
CA SER A 36 -4.49 -8.74 -3.38
C SER A 36 -5.53 -7.89 -4.12
N LEU A 37 -6.81 -8.01 -3.76
CA LEU A 37 -7.87 -7.17 -4.34
C LEU A 37 -7.67 -5.68 -3.99
N MET A 38 -7.22 -5.39 -2.77
CA MET A 38 -6.91 -4.04 -2.33
C MET A 38 -5.72 -3.45 -3.11
N ILE A 39 -4.70 -4.26 -3.41
CA ILE A 39 -3.56 -3.87 -4.24
C ILE A 39 -4.03 -3.50 -5.65
N SER A 40 -4.87 -4.33 -6.28
CA SER A 40 -5.38 -4.08 -7.63
C SER A 40 -6.15 -2.75 -7.74
N VAL A 41 -6.97 -2.42 -6.74
CA VAL A 41 -7.70 -1.14 -6.69
C VAL A 41 -6.74 0.04 -6.52
N ALA A 42 -5.76 -0.09 -5.62
CA ALA A 42 -4.76 0.96 -5.40
C ALA A 42 -3.88 1.19 -6.65
N GLN A 43 -3.58 0.13 -7.40
CA GLN A 43 -2.76 0.20 -8.61
C GLN A 43 -3.52 0.82 -9.79
N LEU A 44 -4.82 0.54 -9.93
CA LEU A 44 -5.68 1.25 -10.88
C LEU A 44 -5.73 2.75 -10.57
N GLY A 45 -5.84 3.12 -9.29
CA GLY A 45 -5.76 4.52 -8.86
C GLY A 45 -4.43 5.17 -9.21
N ALA A 46 -3.30 4.48 -8.96
CA ALA A 46 -1.97 4.98 -9.30
C ALA A 46 -1.79 5.19 -10.81
N LEU A 47 -2.24 4.24 -11.66
CA LEU A 47 -2.11 4.31 -13.11
C LEU A 47 -2.90 5.47 -13.74
N GLN A 48 -4.07 5.81 -13.18
CA GLN A 48 -4.86 6.96 -13.64
C GLN A 48 -4.18 8.31 -13.33
N ILE A 49 -3.27 8.35 -12.35
CA ILE A 49 -2.63 9.58 -11.85
C ILE A 49 -1.25 9.84 -12.48
N VAL A 50 -0.68 8.89 -13.23
CA VAL A 50 0.64 9.00 -13.91
C VAL A 50 0.71 10.17 -14.91
N HIS A 51 -0.41 10.78 -15.30
CA HIS A 51 -0.45 12.05 -16.04
C HIS A 51 -0.05 13.30 -15.20
N ALA A 52 0.52 13.13 -14.00
CA ALA A 52 0.93 14.21 -13.10
C ALA A 52 2.19 14.94 -13.59
N THR A 53 2.02 16.21 -13.98
CA THR A 53 3.03 17.06 -14.64
C THR A 53 3.94 17.84 -13.67
N THR A 54 3.81 17.67 -12.36
CA THR A 54 4.39 18.57 -11.33
C THR A 54 5.28 17.84 -10.31
N PRO A 55 6.47 18.36 -9.93
CA PRO A 55 7.43 17.68 -9.02
C PRO A 55 6.87 17.25 -7.66
N ILE A 56 5.91 18.01 -7.11
CA ILE A 56 5.28 17.74 -5.80
C ILE A 56 4.56 16.37 -5.76
N HIS A 57 4.08 15.90 -6.91
CA HIS A 57 3.41 14.60 -7.06
C HIS A 57 4.37 13.43 -6.87
N TYR A 58 5.60 13.57 -7.35
CA TYR A 58 6.66 12.56 -7.20
C TYR A 58 7.11 12.43 -5.76
N VAL A 59 7.21 13.54 -5.02
CA VAL A 59 7.56 13.51 -3.59
C VAL A 59 6.48 12.80 -2.78
N ALA A 60 5.21 13.11 -3.05
CA ALA A 60 4.07 12.44 -2.42
C ALA A 60 4.02 10.93 -2.73
N TYR A 61 4.34 10.55 -3.98
CA TYR A 61 4.48 9.14 -4.37
C TYR A 61 5.59 8.44 -3.57
N VAL A 62 6.78 9.03 -3.55
CA VAL A 62 7.97 8.44 -2.92
C VAL A 62 7.80 8.29 -1.41
N ILE A 63 7.20 9.26 -0.72
CA ILE A 63 7.01 9.21 0.74
C ILE A 63 5.85 8.29 1.14
N GLY A 64 4.83 8.13 0.29
CA GLY A 64 3.71 7.23 0.55
C GLY A 64 4.14 5.78 0.73
N GLY A 65 5.14 5.33 -0.04
CA GLY A 65 5.64 3.96 0.03
C GLY A 65 6.22 3.56 1.40
N PRO A 66 7.29 4.22 1.89
CA PRO A 66 7.90 3.91 3.18
C PRO A 66 6.91 3.97 4.34
N LEU A 67 6.02 4.97 4.37
CA LEU A 67 4.99 5.08 5.42
C LEU A 67 3.98 3.93 5.35
N GLY A 68 3.63 3.48 4.15
CA GLY A 68 2.75 2.32 3.94
C GLY A 68 3.34 1.04 4.50
N ILE A 69 4.59 0.71 4.16
CA ILE A 69 5.26 -0.51 4.66
C ILE A 69 5.43 -0.50 6.18
N VAL A 70 5.85 0.61 6.78
CA VAL A 70 6.03 0.65 8.24
C VAL A 70 4.68 0.47 8.95
N SER A 71 3.62 1.08 8.42
CA SER A 71 2.27 0.93 8.95
C SER A 71 1.75 -0.51 8.81
N SER A 72 2.05 -1.19 7.70
CA SER A 72 1.65 -2.59 7.49
C SER A 72 2.34 -3.52 8.50
N MET A 73 3.64 -3.31 8.74
CA MET A 73 4.41 -4.06 9.73
C MET A 73 3.85 -3.90 11.15
N VAL A 74 3.51 -2.67 11.55
CA VAL A 74 2.92 -2.41 12.87
C VAL A 74 1.54 -3.05 12.99
N LEU A 75 0.69 -2.95 11.98
CA LEU A 75 -0.66 -3.53 12.01
C LEU A 75 -0.59 -5.06 12.09
N TYR A 76 0.23 -5.68 11.25
CA TYR A 76 0.41 -7.13 11.25
C TYR A 76 0.95 -7.64 12.57
N ARG A 77 1.93 -6.93 13.15
CA ARG A 77 2.48 -7.26 14.47
C ARG A 77 1.39 -7.20 15.56
N ARG A 78 0.52 -6.20 15.53
CA ARG A 78 -0.56 -6.06 16.53
C ARG A 78 -1.69 -7.06 16.36
N ARG A 79 -2.05 -7.40 15.12
CA ARG A 79 -3.25 -8.20 14.81
C ARG A 79 -2.97 -9.70 14.64
N TRP A 80 -1.81 -10.06 14.09
CA TRP A 80 -1.47 -11.45 13.75
C TRP A 80 -0.22 -11.99 14.43
N LYS A 81 0.74 -11.14 14.82
CA LYS A 81 1.91 -11.58 15.59
C LYS A 81 1.68 -11.39 17.09
N LYS A 82 0.77 -12.17 17.68
CA LYS A 82 0.89 -12.50 19.11
C LYS A 82 2.02 -13.52 19.24
N GLY A 83 2.92 -13.27 20.20
CA GLY A 83 4.08 -14.11 20.48
C GLY A 83 3.72 -15.58 20.65
#